data_AF-A0A433DG96-F1
#
_entry.id   AF-A0A433DG96-F1
#
_cell.length_a   1.000
_cell.length_b   1.000
_cell.length_c   1.000
_cell.angle_alpha   90.00
_cell.angle_beta   90.00
_cell.angle_gamma   90.00
#
_symmetry.space_group_name_H-M   'P 1'
#
loop_
_entity.id
_entity.type
_entity.pdbx_description
1 polymer ?
#
loop_
_entity_poly.entity_id
_entity_poly.type
_entity_poly.pdbx_seq_one_letter_code
_entity_poly.pdbx_strand_id
1 'polypeptide(L)'
;MNDGISILIALFIILMGLRWLMGTAQPRTPQGQRRPPLTQPRRLVTPEMVGTVSQMFPDIPPAAILADLQKTGSVEITCNNILKDGGLPLPPAPAPSQATTSSAGSSSSSSAMSKSSTSSLVHRYKLQEKIHQDVTPEEPAKVWESSADKRQEVLRKRKEFMVLQARKKWLEQQKKEEDGAQAVAAASSSSSVMPLMKPDAVDPVLQADDGDDEPSLEQLNSMSPEDRRRHMLEVVERRRLMAAAQSSSSS
;
A
#
# COMPACT_ATOMS: atom_id res chain seq x y z
N MET A 1 -28.45 -20.55 -50.26
CA MET A 1 -28.37 -20.56 -48.77
C MET A 1 -26.94 -20.64 -48.25
N ASN A 2 -26.03 -21.31 -48.97
CA ASN A 2 -24.71 -21.68 -48.46
C ASN A 2 -23.71 -20.52 -48.42
N ASP A 3 -23.84 -19.54 -49.33
CA ASP A 3 -22.96 -18.36 -49.37
C ASP A 3 -23.14 -17.45 -48.15
N GLY A 4 -24.38 -17.32 -47.65
CA GLY A 4 -24.65 -16.57 -46.43
C GLY A 4 -23.99 -17.19 -45.21
N ILE A 5 -23.92 -18.52 -45.14
CA ILE A 5 -23.27 -19.26 -44.05
C ILE A 5 -21.75 -19.05 -44.11
N SER A 6 -21.16 -19.12 -45.31
CA SER A 6 -19.73 -18.86 -45.52
C SER A 6 -19.34 -17.43 -45.13
N ILE A 7 -20.18 -16.43 -45.43
CA ILE A 7 -19.94 -15.03 -45.05
C ILE A 7 -20.01 -14.85 -43.53
N LEU A 8 -20.97 -15.50 -42.85
CA LEU A 8 -21.08 -15.44 -41.39
C LEU A 8 -19.88 -16.11 -40.69
N ILE A 9 -19.39 -17.24 -41.21
CA ILE A 9 -18.20 -17.91 -40.68
C ILE A 9 -16.95 -17.05 -40.88
N ALA A 10 -16.78 -16.43 -42.06
CA ALA A 10 -15.67 -15.54 -42.34
C ALA A 10 -15.66 -14.32 -41.41
N LEU A 11 -16.82 -13.68 -41.21
CA LEU A 11 -16.96 -12.56 -40.27
C LEU A 11 -16.64 -12.99 -38.84
N PHE A 12 -17.08 -14.17 -38.40
CA PHE A 12 -16.81 -14.68 -37.06
C PHE A 12 -15.31 -14.93 -36.81
N ILE A 13 -14.60 -15.52 -37.78
CA ILE A 13 -13.16 -15.76 -37.69
C ILE A 13 -12.39 -14.44 -37.67
N ILE A 14 -12.78 -13.47 -38.50
CA ILE A 14 -12.18 -12.12 -38.52
C ILE A 14 -12.41 -11.42 -37.17
N LEU A 15 -13.62 -11.52 -36.60
CA LEU A 15 -13.95 -10.94 -35.29
C LEU A 15 -13.18 -11.63 -34.16
N MET A 16 -12.99 -12.95 -34.23
CA MET A 16 -12.20 -13.71 -33.25
C MET A 16 -10.71 -13.37 -33.35
N GLY A 17 -10.19 -13.22 -34.58
CA GLY A 17 -8.83 -12.75 -34.85
C GLY A 17 -8.61 -11.33 -34.35
N LEU A 18 -9.54 -10.41 -34.60
CA LEU A 18 -9.50 -9.05 -34.04
C LEU A 18 -9.65 -9.07 -32.52
N ARG A 19 -10.50 -9.93 -31.95
CA ARG A 19 -10.67 -10.02 -30.49
C ARG A 19 -9.44 -10.59 -29.81
N TRP A 20 -8.69 -11.46 -30.48
CA TRP A 20 -7.41 -11.96 -30.00
C TRP A 20 -6.28 -10.93 -30.20
N LEU A 21 -6.28 -10.19 -31.30
CA LEU A 21 -5.29 -9.16 -31.62
C LEU A 21 -5.52 -7.84 -30.84
N MET A 22 -6.76 -7.56 -30.41
CA MET A 22 -7.17 -6.27 -29.83
C MET A 22 -7.63 -6.35 -28.36
N GLY A 23 -7.64 -7.53 -27.73
CA GLY A 23 -7.80 -7.59 -26.27
C GLY A 23 -8.47 -8.84 -25.71
N THR A 24 -7.63 -9.78 -25.25
CA THR A 24 -7.97 -10.61 -24.09
C THR A 24 -7.66 -9.82 -22.82
N ALA A 25 -8.56 -8.89 -22.47
CA ALA A 25 -8.55 -8.32 -21.13
C ALA A 25 -8.93 -9.43 -20.14
N GLN A 26 -7.90 -10.01 -19.52
CA GLN A 26 -8.01 -11.00 -18.47
C GLN A 26 -8.79 -10.39 -17.29
N PRO A 27 -9.78 -11.08 -16.70
CA PRO A 27 -10.41 -10.63 -15.47
C PRO A 27 -9.39 -10.71 -14.34
N ARG A 28 -8.69 -9.61 -14.06
CA ARG A 28 -7.85 -9.48 -12.87
C ARG A 28 -8.76 -9.24 -11.67
N THR A 29 -8.91 -10.27 -10.86
CA THR A 29 -9.39 -10.18 -9.49
C THR A 29 -8.56 -9.13 -8.73
N PRO A 30 -9.18 -8.11 -8.08
CA PRO A 30 -8.43 -7.17 -7.27
C PRO A 30 -8.28 -7.73 -5.87
N GLN A 31 -7.35 -8.67 -5.68
CA GLN A 31 -6.82 -8.98 -4.35
C GLN A 31 -5.73 -7.97 -4.01
N GLY A 32 -5.82 -7.41 -2.80
CA GLY A 32 -5.15 -6.18 -2.42
C GLY A 32 -3.62 -6.26 -2.35
N GLN A 33 -2.99 -5.10 -2.51
CA GLN A 33 -1.88 -4.68 -1.68
C GLN A 33 -1.67 -3.17 -1.88
N ARG A 34 -1.87 -2.43 -0.79
CA ARG A 34 -1.56 -1.01 -0.67
C ARG A 34 -0.05 -0.83 -0.87
N ARG A 35 0.38 -0.42 -2.06
CA ARG A 35 1.75 0.06 -2.26
C ARG A 35 1.84 1.50 -1.74
N PRO A 36 2.74 1.81 -0.79
CA PRO A 36 2.97 3.19 -0.36
C PRO A 36 3.51 4.04 -1.52
N PRO A 37 3.31 5.37 -1.51
CA PRO A 37 3.87 6.24 -2.53
C PRO A 37 5.39 6.13 -2.49
N LEU A 38 5.97 5.61 -3.58
CA LEU A 38 7.41 5.50 -3.76
C LEU A 38 8.02 6.91 -3.72
N THR A 39 8.67 7.25 -2.61
CA THR A 39 9.94 7.97 -2.74
C THR A 39 10.73 7.19 -3.78
N GLN A 40 11.07 7.81 -4.92
CA GLN A 40 11.87 7.13 -5.93
C GLN A 40 13.09 6.57 -5.20
N PRO A 41 13.24 5.22 -5.09
CA PRO A 41 14.41 4.67 -4.46
C PRO A 41 15.56 5.22 -5.29
N ARG A 42 16.52 5.92 -4.65
CA ARG A 42 17.78 6.24 -5.32
C ARG A 42 18.32 4.90 -5.80
N ARG A 43 18.21 4.65 -7.11
CA ARG A 43 18.51 3.35 -7.68
C ARG A 43 20.00 3.14 -7.51
N LEU A 44 20.39 1.97 -7.02
CA LEU A 44 21.79 1.65 -6.82
C LEU A 44 22.44 1.58 -8.20
N VAL A 45 23.32 2.54 -8.48
CA VAL A 45 24.11 2.59 -9.71
C VAL A 45 25.36 1.75 -9.48
N THR A 46 25.59 0.74 -10.32
CA THR A 46 26.83 -0.04 -10.28
C THR A 46 27.91 0.67 -11.12
N PRO A 47 29.19 0.53 -10.75
CA PRO A 47 30.30 1.10 -11.53
C PRO A 47 30.37 0.52 -12.95
N GLU A 48 29.94 -0.74 -13.14
CA GLU A 48 29.82 -1.40 -14.44
C GLU A 48 28.90 -0.63 -15.40
N MET A 49 27.74 -0.16 -14.93
CA MET A 49 26.79 0.61 -15.74
C MET A 49 27.42 1.92 -16.26
N VAL A 50 28.23 2.57 -15.43
CA VAL A 50 28.96 3.78 -15.82
C VAL A 50 30.04 3.44 -16.85
N GLY A 51 30.78 2.34 -16.65
CA GLY A 51 31.81 1.87 -17.56
C GLY A 51 31.29 1.56 -18.96
N THR A 52 30.15 0.86 -19.05
CA THR A 52 29.50 0.54 -20.33
C THR A 52 29.13 1.81 -21.11
N VAL A 53 28.51 2.80 -20.45
CA VAL A 53 28.16 4.08 -21.09
C VAL A 53 29.43 4.85 -21.48
N SER A 54 30.44 4.85 -20.62
CA SER A 54 31.72 5.54 -20.88
C SER A 54 32.49 4.96 -22.07
N GLN A 55 32.35 3.65 -22.35
CA GLN A 55 32.97 3.02 -23.52
C GLN A 55 32.26 3.40 -24.83
N MET A 56 30.95 3.61 -24.79
CA MET A 56 30.16 4.06 -25.95
C MET A 56 30.29 5.58 -26.20
N PHE A 57 30.44 6.36 -25.13
CA PHE A 57 30.47 7.82 -25.17
C PHE A 57 31.69 8.36 -24.41
N PRO A 58 32.89 8.35 -25.02
CA PRO A 58 34.12 8.82 -24.36
C PRO A 58 34.13 10.34 -24.12
N ASP A 59 33.31 11.10 -24.84
CA ASP A 59 33.22 12.56 -24.73
C ASP A 59 32.42 13.02 -23.48
N ILE A 60 31.73 12.10 -22.81
CA ILE A 60 30.83 12.42 -21.69
C ILE A 60 31.51 12.06 -20.37
N PRO A 61 31.58 13.00 -19.41
CA PRO A 61 32.24 12.73 -18.14
C PRO A 61 31.47 11.69 -17.32
N PRO A 62 32.19 10.78 -16.61
CA PRO A 62 31.57 9.70 -15.83
C PRO A 62 30.68 10.22 -14.70
N ALA A 63 30.95 11.43 -14.18
CA ALA A 63 30.11 12.07 -13.18
C ALA A 63 28.70 12.41 -13.71
N ALA A 64 28.60 12.85 -14.97
CA ALA A 64 27.31 13.15 -15.58
C ALA A 64 26.52 11.87 -15.89
N ILE A 65 27.22 10.83 -16.36
CA ILE A 65 26.65 9.48 -16.56
C ILE A 65 26.10 8.94 -15.25
N LEU A 66 26.86 9.03 -14.15
CA LEU A 66 26.42 8.57 -12.84
C LEU A 66 25.16 9.33 -12.37
N ALA A 67 25.15 10.66 -12.51
CA ALA A 67 24.00 11.47 -12.13
C ALA A 67 22.74 11.16 -12.93
N ASP A 68 22.88 10.87 -14.24
CA ASP A 68 21.75 10.45 -15.06
C ASP A 68 21.31 9.02 -14.75
N LEU A 69 22.24 8.08 -14.57
CA LEU A 69 21.95 6.71 -14.15
C LEU A 69 21.26 6.64 -12.78
N GLN A 70 21.54 7.57 -11.87
CA GLN A 70 20.82 7.68 -10.59
C GLN A 70 19.35 8.09 -10.78
N LYS A 71 19.03 8.81 -11.86
CA LYS A 71 17.67 9.24 -12.22
C LYS A 71 16.94 8.16 -13.05
N THR A 72 17.60 7.62 -14.07
CA THR A 72 17.02 6.66 -15.02
C THR A 72 17.05 5.23 -14.50
N GLY A 73 18.14 4.85 -13.82
CA GLY A 73 18.42 3.50 -13.35
C GLY A 73 18.65 2.47 -14.46
N SER A 74 18.87 2.90 -15.71
CA SER A 74 19.12 2.01 -16.83
C SER A 74 20.11 2.64 -17.80
N VAL A 75 21.09 1.83 -18.22
CA VAL A 75 22.09 2.18 -19.23
C VAL A 75 21.42 2.59 -20.53
N GLU A 76 20.44 1.82 -21.00
CA GLU A 76 19.75 2.07 -22.27
C GLU A 76 19.04 3.43 -22.30
N ILE A 77 18.37 3.79 -21.20
CA ILE A 77 17.65 5.06 -21.09
C ILE A 77 18.65 6.21 -21.06
N THR A 78 19.75 6.06 -20.33
CA THR A 78 20.82 7.05 -20.29
C THR A 78 21.50 7.23 -21.64
N CYS A 79 21.77 6.15 -22.39
CA CYS A 79 22.25 6.22 -23.77
C CYS A 79 21.27 6.97 -24.68
N ASN A 80 19.96 6.71 -24.53
CA ASN A 80 18.94 7.39 -25.32
C ASN A 80 18.86 8.89 -25.00
N ASN A 81 19.00 9.28 -23.73
CA ASN A 81 19.05 10.67 -23.31
C ASN A 81 20.28 11.38 -23.88
N ILE A 82 21.45 10.74 -23.81
CA ILE A 82 22.68 11.22 -24.41
C ILE A 82 22.50 11.53 -25.90
N LEU A 83 21.91 10.60 -26.65
CA LEU A 83 21.68 10.77 -28.09
C LEU A 83 20.66 11.86 -28.43
N LYS A 84 19.66 12.05 -27.56
CA LYS A 84 18.61 13.07 -27.73
C LYS A 84 19.12 14.48 -27.46
N ASP A 85 19.85 14.63 -26.37
CA ASP A 85 20.24 15.94 -25.83
C ASP A 85 21.65 16.36 -26.29
N GLY A 86 22.38 15.45 -26.95
CA GLY A 86 23.76 15.68 -27.38
C GLY A 86 24.75 15.76 -26.21
N GLY A 87 24.35 15.37 -25.00
CA GLY A 87 25.14 15.44 -23.79
C GLY A 87 24.27 15.32 -22.53
N LEU A 88 24.90 15.11 -21.37
CA LEU A 88 24.22 15.04 -20.08
C LEU A 88 24.44 16.32 -19.28
N PRO A 89 23.42 16.82 -18.55
CA PRO A 89 23.60 17.98 -17.68
C PRO A 89 24.59 17.63 -16.57
N LEU A 90 25.70 18.38 -16.51
CA LEU A 90 26.75 18.16 -15.53
C LEU A 90 26.17 18.39 -14.12
N PRO A 91 26.27 17.41 -13.20
CA PRO A 91 25.81 17.60 -11.84
C PRO A 91 26.60 18.74 -11.17
N PRO A 92 25.97 19.54 -10.29
CA PRO A 92 26.69 20.53 -9.51
C PRO A 92 27.80 19.83 -8.72
N ALA A 93 29.02 20.39 -8.77
CA ALA A 93 30.19 19.78 -8.18
C ALA A 93 29.95 19.41 -6.70
N PRO A 94 30.35 18.21 -6.25
CA PRO A 94 30.25 17.86 -4.85
C PRO A 94 31.17 18.78 -4.04
N ALA A 95 30.61 19.50 -3.07
CA ALA A 95 31.41 20.19 -2.06
C ALA A 95 32.33 19.16 -1.37
N PRO A 96 33.59 19.49 -1.05
CA PRO A 96 34.54 18.53 -0.49
C PRO A 96 34.03 18.03 0.87
N SER A 97 33.56 16.79 0.92
CA SER A 97 33.22 16.09 2.16
C SER A 97 34.51 15.67 2.85
N GLN A 98 34.83 16.34 3.96
CA GLN A 98 35.88 15.97 4.89
C GLN A 98 35.67 14.51 5.32
N ALA A 99 36.67 13.67 5.11
CA ALA A 99 36.67 12.28 5.57
C ALA A 99 36.63 12.27 7.10
N THR A 100 35.58 11.69 7.68
CA THR A 100 35.58 11.25 9.07
C THR A 100 35.52 9.74 9.13
N THR A 101 36.43 9.22 9.93
CA THR A 101 36.76 7.83 10.18
C THR A 101 35.60 7.04 10.77
N SER A 102 35.60 5.75 10.46
CA SER A 102 34.78 4.67 11.00
C SER A 102 34.53 4.76 12.52
N SER A 103 33.27 4.67 12.92
CA SER A 103 32.88 4.17 14.25
C SER A 103 31.53 3.47 14.14
N ALA A 104 31.54 2.18 14.50
CA ALA A 104 30.37 1.34 14.64
C ALA A 104 29.45 1.86 15.75
N GLY A 105 28.15 1.59 15.59
CA GLY A 105 27.15 1.67 16.66
C GLY A 105 26.27 2.91 16.63
N SER A 106 25.10 2.81 15.99
CA SER A 106 23.95 3.61 16.39
C SER A 106 22.66 2.96 15.90
N SER A 107 21.93 2.45 16.89
CA SER A 107 20.54 2.01 16.87
C SER A 107 19.64 2.85 15.95
N SER A 108 18.86 2.16 15.15
CA SER A 108 17.76 2.69 14.35
C SER A 108 16.67 3.29 15.24
N SER A 109 16.83 4.54 15.65
CA SER A 109 15.72 5.35 16.14
C SER A 109 14.85 5.70 14.95
N SER A 110 13.66 5.10 14.88
CA SER A 110 12.57 5.47 14.00
C SER A 110 12.28 6.96 14.16
N SER A 111 12.82 7.78 13.26
CA SER A 111 12.48 9.19 13.17
C SER A 111 10.98 9.29 12.90
N ALA A 112 10.23 9.64 13.93
CA ALA A 112 8.82 9.99 13.85
C ALA A 112 8.66 10.96 12.67
N MET A 113 7.92 10.51 11.67
CA MET A 113 7.56 11.26 10.48
C MET A 113 7.03 12.62 10.94
N SER A 114 7.86 13.65 10.88
CA SER A 114 7.44 15.01 11.15
C SER A 114 6.33 15.31 10.16
N LYS A 115 5.09 15.41 10.66
CA LYS A 115 3.89 15.75 9.91
C LYS A 115 4.20 17.02 9.15
N SER A 116 4.62 16.87 7.89
CA SER A 116 4.86 18.01 7.03
C SER A 116 3.57 18.82 7.02
N SER A 117 3.68 20.12 7.25
CA SER A 117 2.62 21.13 7.17
C SER A 117 2.09 21.30 5.73
N THR A 118 1.99 20.19 5.00
CA THR A 118 1.41 20.10 3.68
C THR A 118 -0.06 20.51 3.80
N SER A 119 -0.40 21.63 3.17
CA SER A 119 -1.77 22.08 2.98
C SER A 119 -2.70 20.90 2.73
N SER A 120 -3.84 20.85 3.43
CA SER A 120 -4.77 19.72 3.38
C SER A 120 -5.10 19.34 1.93
N LEU A 121 -5.23 18.03 1.65
CA LEU A 121 -5.59 17.55 0.31
C LEU A 121 -6.89 18.19 -0.19
N VAL A 122 -7.82 18.45 0.73
CA VAL A 122 -9.03 19.23 0.50
C VAL A 122 -8.73 20.60 -0.11
N HIS A 123 -7.76 21.33 0.44
CA HIS A 123 -7.36 22.64 -0.06
C HIS A 123 -6.66 22.54 -1.43
N ARG A 124 -5.78 21.54 -1.62
CA ARG A 124 -5.06 21.35 -2.89
C ARG A 124 -5.99 21.08 -4.06
N TYR A 125 -7.05 20.30 -3.84
CA TYR A 125 -8.03 19.95 -4.86
C TYR A 125 -9.26 20.86 -4.86
N LYS A 126 -9.25 21.97 -4.09
CA LYS A 126 -10.37 22.92 -3.98
C LYS A 126 -11.72 22.22 -3.69
N LEU A 127 -11.70 21.22 -2.81
CA LEU A 127 -12.85 20.33 -2.53
C LEU A 127 -13.83 20.89 -1.49
N GLN A 128 -13.57 22.08 -0.93
CA GLN A 128 -14.34 22.66 0.17
C GLN A 128 -15.84 22.72 -0.16
N GLU A 129 -16.21 23.25 -1.33
CA GLU A 129 -17.61 23.37 -1.75
C GLU A 129 -18.30 22.01 -1.88
N LYS A 130 -17.58 21.00 -2.40
CA LYS A 130 -18.11 19.63 -2.56
C LYS A 130 -18.35 18.95 -1.22
N ILE A 131 -17.57 19.30 -0.20
CA ILE A 131 -17.79 18.83 1.17
C ILE A 131 -19.05 19.46 1.76
N HIS A 132 -19.27 20.76 1.55
CA HIS A 132 -20.46 21.44 2.07
C HIS A 132 -21.76 20.90 1.48
N GLN A 133 -21.72 20.39 0.25
CA GLN A 133 -22.90 19.80 -0.41
C GLN A 133 -23.16 18.33 0.01
N ASP A 134 -22.27 17.68 0.76
CA ASP A 134 -22.27 16.23 1.08
C ASP A 134 -22.60 15.29 -0.10
N VAL A 135 -22.39 15.76 -1.34
CA VAL A 135 -22.66 14.95 -2.53
C VAL A 135 -21.60 13.88 -2.61
N THR A 136 -22.01 12.63 -2.38
CA THR A 136 -21.18 11.45 -2.65
C THR A 136 -21.02 11.37 -4.17
N PRO A 137 -19.85 11.68 -4.74
CA PRO A 137 -19.70 11.65 -6.19
C PRO A 137 -19.83 10.21 -6.67
N GLU A 138 -20.49 10.00 -7.82
CA GLU A 138 -20.51 8.71 -8.51
C GLU A 138 -19.09 8.22 -8.78
N GLU A 139 -18.85 6.90 -8.66
CA GLU A 139 -17.53 6.31 -8.96
C GLU A 139 -17.19 6.58 -10.43
N PRO A 140 -16.12 7.34 -10.73
CA PRO A 140 -15.80 7.64 -12.12
C PRO A 140 -15.38 6.37 -12.83
N ALA A 141 -15.89 6.18 -14.05
CA ALA A 141 -15.63 5.01 -14.87
C ALA A 141 -14.13 4.71 -14.96
N LYS A 142 -13.76 3.46 -14.68
CA LYS A 142 -12.37 2.97 -14.68
C LYS A 142 -11.89 2.65 -16.10
N VAL A 143 -12.23 3.50 -17.06
CA VAL A 143 -11.86 3.36 -18.47
C VAL A 143 -10.86 4.45 -18.81
N TRP A 144 -9.74 4.04 -19.40
CA TRP A 144 -8.71 4.97 -19.86
C TRP A 144 -9.18 5.60 -21.16
N GLU A 145 -9.49 6.90 -21.13
CA GLU A 145 -9.96 7.60 -22.33
C GLU A 145 -8.83 7.81 -23.36
N SER A 146 -9.20 7.78 -24.64
CA SER A 146 -8.25 7.87 -25.76
C SER A 146 -7.62 9.26 -25.90
N SER A 147 -8.37 10.34 -25.59
CA SER A 147 -7.85 11.71 -25.60
C SER A 147 -7.16 12.09 -24.28
N ALA A 148 -6.09 12.88 -24.39
CA ALA A 148 -5.27 13.29 -23.24
C ALA A 148 -6.04 14.17 -22.25
N ASP A 149 -6.83 15.13 -22.75
CA ASP A 149 -7.58 16.07 -21.92
C ASP A 149 -8.64 15.36 -21.07
N LYS A 150 -9.43 14.48 -21.70
CA LYS A 150 -10.47 13.73 -20.98
C LYS A 150 -9.86 12.77 -19.96
N ARG A 151 -8.71 12.16 -20.28
CA ARG A 151 -7.97 11.34 -19.31
C ARG A 151 -7.52 12.15 -18.10
N GLN A 152 -7.03 13.37 -18.31
CA GLN A 152 -6.65 14.25 -17.21
C GLN A 152 -7.85 14.58 -16.32
N GLU A 153 -9.02 14.86 -16.92
CA GLU A 153 -10.26 15.11 -16.19
C GLU A 153 -10.72 13.90 -15.39
N VAL A 154 -10.72 12.70 -15.98
CA VAL A 154 -11.07 11.45 -15.30
C VAL A 154 -10.15 11.20 -14.11
N LEU A 155 -8.84 11.41 -14.28
CA LEU A 155 -7.87 11.27 -13.20
C LEU A 155 -8.08 12.29 -12.07
N ARG A 156 -8.43 13.54 -12.40
CA ARG A 156 -8.78 14.56 -11.40
C ARG A 156 -10.04 14.16 -10.63
N LYS A 157 -11.12 13.83 -11.33
CA LYS A 157 -12.38 13.36 -10.72
C LYS A 157 -12.16 12.16 -9.79
N ARG A 158 -11.32 11.21 -10.19
CA ARG A 158 -10.98 10.04 -9.36
C ARG A 158 -10.19 10.39 -8.10
N LYS A 159 -9.24 11.32 -8.20
CA LYS A 159 -8.49 11.82 -7.03
C LYS A 159 -9.42 12.53 -6.06
N GLU A 160 -10.30 13.36 -6.58
CA GLU A 160 -11.31 14.10 -5.80
C GLU A 160 -12.26 13.13 -5.07
N PHE A 161 -12.79 12.13 -5.77
CA PHE A 161 -13.62 11.07 -5.19
C PHE A 161 -12.90 10.34 -4.04
N MET A 162 -11.64 9.95 -4.27
CA MET A 162 -10.84 9.24 -3.27
C MET A 162 -10.60 10.10 -2.01
N VAL A 163 -10.36 11.40 -2.16
CA VAL A 163 -10.17 12.31 -1.02
C VAL A 163 -11.46 12.44 -0.20
N LEU A 164 -12.62 12.55 -0.86
CA LEU A 164 -13.91 12.62 -0.16
C LEU A 164 -14.23 11.31 0.56
N GLN A 165 -14.04 10.17 -0.09
CA GLN A 165 -14.25 8.85 0.52
C GLN A 165 -13.31 8.63 1.72
N ALA A 166 -12.03 8.97 1.57
CA ALA A 166 -11.06 8.86 2.65
C ALA A 166 -11.46 9.72 3.86
N ARG A 167 -11.99 10.93 3.63
CA ARG A 167 -12.49 11.80 4.69
C ARG A 167 -13.71 11.20 5.40
N LYS A 168 -14.71 10.70 4.65
CA LYS A 168 -15.91 10.06 5.24
C LYS A 168 -15.50 8.91 6.16
N LYS A 169 -14.62 8.02 5.67
CA LYS A 169 -14.08 6.91 6.45
C LYS A 169 -13.28 7.36 7.69
N TRP A 170 -12.53 8.45 7.58
CA TRP A 170 -11.76 8.97 8.71
C TRP A 170 -12.66 9.54 9.81
N LEU A 171 -13.74 10.24 9.45
CA LEU A 171 -14.73 10.74 10.41
C LEU A 171 -15.48 9.59 11.12
N GLU A 172 -15.87 8.56 10.38
CA GLU A 172 -16.50 7.36 10.94
C GLU A 172 -15.55 6.64 11.93
N GLN A 173 -14.27 6.54 11.58
CA GLN A 173 -13.26 5.94 12.43
C GLN A 173 -13.04 6.75 13.71
N GLN A 174 -13.00 8.09 13.62
CA GLN A 174 -12.92 8.95 14.81
C GLN A 174 -14.13 8.77 15.73
N LYS A 175 -15.34 8.78 15.16
CA LYS A 175 -16.55 8.56 15.94
C LYS A 175 -16.55 7.20 16.64
N LYS A 176 -16.12 6.15 15.93
CA LYS A 176 -15.99 4.80 16.51
C LYS A 176 -14.93 4.72 17.62
N GLU A 177 -13.83 5.47 17.48
CA GLU A 177 -12.79 5.57 18.51
C GLU A 177 -13.29 6.35 19.74
N GLU A 178 -14.08 7.41 19.55
CA GLU A 178 -14.74 8.15 20.63
C GLU A 178 -15.79 7.29 21.36
N ASP A 179 -16.64 6.56 20.62
CA ASP A 179 -17.63 5.63 21.18
C ASP A 179 -16.95 4.45 21.91
N GLY A 180 -15.84 3.94 21.36
CA GLY A 180 -15.02 2.91 22.00
C GLY A 180 -14.31 3.41 23.25
N ALA A 181 -13.85 4.67 23.26
CA ALA A 181 -13.26 5.33 24.42
C ALA A 181 -14.30 5.62 25.52
N GLN A 182 -15.56 5.89 25.15
CA GLN A 182 -16.66 6.05 26.12
C GLN A 182 -17.17 4.72 26.68
N ALA A 183 -17.16 3.64 25.89
CA ALA A 183 -17.54 2.30 26.37
C ALA A 183 -16.55 1.72 27.40
N VAL A 184 -15.24 2.02 27.27
CA VAL A 184 -14.23 1.63 28.28
C VAL A 184 -14.29 2.50 29.54
N ALA A 185 -14.75 3.75 29.44
CA ALA A 185 -15.01 4.61 30.58
C ALA A 185 -16.26 4.17 31.37
N ALA A 186 -17.34 3.77 30.68
CA ALA A 186 -18.59 3.32 31.33
C ALA A 186 -18.48 1.94 32.02
N ALA A 187 -17.61 1.05 31.51
CA ALA A 187 -17.33 -0.24 32.14
C ALA A 187 -16.51 -0.13 33.43
N SER A 188 -15.93 1.04 33.71
CA SER A 188 -15.17 1.31 34.94
C SER A 188 -16.05 1.79 36.12
N SER A 189 -17.36 1.97 35.91
CA SER A 189 -18.30 2.55 36.89
C SER A 189 -19.36 1.60 37.49
N SER A 190 -19.36 0.30 37.14
CA SER A 190 -20.27 -0.69 37.74
C SER A 190 -19.51 -1.71 38.60
N SER A 191 -18.92 -1.22 39.69
CA SER A 191 -18.45 -2.02 40.82
C SER A 191 -19.54 -2.02 41.90
N SER A 192 -20.21 -3.16 42.12
CA SER A 192 -20.71 -3.56 43.45
C SER A 192 -21.36 -4.96 43.40
N VAL A 193 -21.14 -5.71 44.49
CA VAL A 193 -21.84 -6.94 44.96
C VAL A 193 -21.13 -8.30 44.74
N MET A 194 -20.37 -8.66 45.79
CA MET A 194 -19.93 -9.97 46.33
C MET A 194 -21.09 -11.03 46.45
N PRO A 195 -20.88 -12.37 46.70
CA PRO A 195 -19.96 -12.92 47.71
C PRO A 195 -19.36 -14.36 47.56
N LEU A 196 -18.15 -14.50 48.14
CA LEU A 196 -17.69 -15.51 49.11
C LEU A 196 -18.06 -17.02 48.94
N MET A 197 -17.04 -17.88 48.68
CA MET A 197 -16.55 -18.99 49.54
C MET A 197 -15.61 -19.96 48.76
N LYS A 198 -14.47 -20.31 49.35
CA LYS A 198 -13.46 -21.36 48.99
C LYS A 198 -13.36 -22.32 50.21
N PRO A 199 -12.56 -23.43 50.25
CA PRO A 199 -11.83 -24.21 49.24
C PRO A 199 -12.21 -25.73 49.32
N ASP A 200 -11.73 -26.67 48.50
CA ASP A 200 -10.52 -27.48 48.75
C ASP A 200 -10.35 -28.58 47.69
N ALA A 201 -9.11 -29.08 47.59
CA ALA A 201 -8.70 -30.45 47.21
C ALA A 201 -8.32 -30.84 45.74
N VAL A 202 -7.00 -30.75 45.51
CA VAL A 202 -6.03 -31.78 45.01
C VAL A 202 -5.96 -32.18 43.51
N ASP A 203 -4.85 -31.74 42.90
CA ASP A 203 -3.95 -32.31 41.86
C ASP A 203 -3.98 -33.84 41.61
N PRO A 204 -3.57 -34.36 40.41
CA PRO A 204 -2.19 -34.14 39.91
C PRO A 204 -1.95 -34.13 38.38
N VAL A 205 -0.86 -33.43 38.01
CA VAL A 205 0.14 -33.78 36.96
C VAL A 205 -0.41 -34.07 35.56
N LEU A 206 -0.04 -33.22 34.60
CA LEU A 206 0.68 -33.64 33.39
C LEU A 206 1.21 -32.43 32.60
N GLN A 207 2.52 -32.45 32.39
CA GLN A 207 3.29 -31.98 31.24
C GLN A 207 2.90 -30.63 30.58
N ALA A 208 3.86 -29.71 30.68
CA ALA A 208 4.00 -28.58 29.77
C ALA A 208 3.93 -29.01 28.30
N ASP A 209 3.02 -28.40 27.56
CA ASP A 209 3.09 -28.28 26.10
C ASP A 209 2.72 -26.82 25.76
N ASP A 210 3.73 -25.97 25.66
CA ASP A 210 3.67 -24.64 25.03
C ASP A 210 3.48 -24.83 23.52
N GLY A 211 2.29 -25.31 23.14
CA GLY A 211 1.88 -25.48 21.76
C GLY A 211 1.27 -24.19 21.22
N ASP A 212 2.06 -23.46 20.43
CA ASP A 212 1.61 -22.44 19.49
C ASP A 212 0.60 -23.06 18.49
N ASP A 213 -0.68 -23.16 18.85
CA ASP A 213 -1.77 -23.44 17.90
C ASP A 213 -2.09 -22.16 17.07
N GLU A 214 -1.09 -21.61 16.38
CA GLU A 214 -1.32 -20.73 15.24
C GLU A 214 -1.64 -21.64 14.04
N PRO A 215 -2.88 -21.65 13.50
CA PRO A 215 -3.20 -22.48 12.35
C PRO A 215 -2.35 -22.01 11.17
N SER A 216 -1.62 -22.95 10.57
CA SER A 216 -0.76 -22.70 9.42
C SER A 216 -1.51 -21.92 8.33
N LEU A 217 -0.80 -21.03 7.65
CA LEU A 217 -1.37 -20.11 6.65
C LEU A 217 -2.21 -20.82 5.57
N GLU A 218 -1.97 -22.10 5.33
CA GLU A 218 -2.73 -22.96 4.42
C GLU A 218 -4.13 -23.28 4.94
N GLN A 219 -4.30 -23.49 6.25
CA GLN A 219 -5.56 -23.80 6.90
C GLN A 219 -6.46 -22.56 6.99
N LEU A 220 -5.88 -21.40 7.26
CA LEU A 220 -6.60 -20.13 7.17
C LEU A 220 -7.10 -19.88 5.75
N ASN A 221 -6.31 -20.25 4.72
CA ASN A 221 -6.67 -20.00 3.32
C ASN A 221 -7.73 -20.96 2.76
N SER A 222 -7.87 -22.16 3.35
CA SER A 222 -8.90 -23.14 2.98
C SER A 222 -10.27 -22.89 3.64
N MET A 223 -10.32 -22.15 4.75
CA MET A 223 -11.56 -21.79 5.42
C MET A 223 -12.37 -20.72 4.64
N SER A 224 -13.70 -20.83 4.69
CA SER A 224 -14.62 -19.83 4.16
C SER A 224 -14.35 -18.44 4.78
N PRO A 225 -14.53 -17.33 4.04
CA PRO A 225 -14.31 -15.99 4.57
C PRO A 225 -15.13 -15.67 5.82
N GLU A 226 -16.33 -16.25 5.95
CA GLU A 226 -17.21 -16.10 7.11
C GLU A 226 -16.64 -16.82 8.34
N ASP A 227 -16.12 -18.04 8.15
CA ASP A 227 -15.57 -18.86 9.23
C ASP A 227 -14.24 -18.27 9.73
N ARG A 228 -13.41 -17.76 8.82
CA ARG A 228 -12.18 -17.04 9.17
C ARG A 228 -12.47 -15.81 10.04
N ARG A 229 -13.57 -15.10 9.78
CA ARG A 229 -13.98 -13.93 10.58
C ARG A 229 -14.44 -14.34 11.97
N ARG A 230 -15.23 -15.41 12.08
CA ARG A 230 -15.69 -15.93 13.38
C ARG A 230 -14.51 -16.40 14.23
N HIS A 231 -13.58 -17.13 13.62
CA HIS A 231 -12.36 -17.57 14.27
C HIS A 231 -11.52 -16.39 14.77
N MET A 232 -11.35 -15.33 13.96
CA MET A 232 -10.66 -14.12 14.39
C MET A 232 -11.33 -13.44 15.59
N LEU A 233 -12.67 -13.43 15.64
CA LEU A 233 -13.41 -12.86 16.78
C LEU A 233 -13.23 -13.71 18.04
N GLU A 234 -13.27 -15.03 17.92
CA GLU A 234 -13.06 -15.97 19.02
C GLU A 234 -11.66 -15.83 19.62
N VAL A 235 -10.62 -15.69 18.79
CA VAL A 235 -9.25 -15.43 19.25
C VAL A 235 -9.15 -14.12 20.03
N VAL A 236 -9.83 -13.07 19.57
CA VAL A 236 -9.84 -11.77 20.27
C VAL A 236 -10.57 -11.87 21.60
N GLU A 237 -11.70 -12.57 21.66
CA GLU A 237 -12.44 -12.81 22.90
C GLU A 237 -11.62 -13.65 23.88
N ARG A 238 -10.97 -14.71 23.41
CA ARG A 238 -10.09 -15.55 24.24
C ARG A 238 -8.90 -14.77 24.79
N ARG A 239 -8.26 -13.94 23.97
CA ARG A 239 -7.17 -13.05 24.40
C ARG A 239 -7.65 -12.04 25.43
N ARG A 240 -8.87 -11.51 25.26
CA ARG A 240 -9.50 -10.60 26.22
C ARG A 240 -9.79 -11.28 27.55
N LEU A 241 -10.27 -12.53 27.54
CA LEU A 241 -10.50 -13.32 28.75
C LEU A 241 -9.19 -13.66 29.48
N MET A 242 -8.13 -14.02 28.75
CA MET A 242 -6.82 -14.25 29.35
C MET A 242 -6.24 -12.99 29.99
N ALA A 243 -6.36 -11.83 29.34
CA ALA A 243 -5.93 -10.56 29.92
C ALA A 243 -6.72 -10.22 31.20
N ALA A 244 -8.03 -10.49 31.22
CA ALA A 244 -8.86 -10.31 32.40
C ALA A 244 -8.45 -11.27 33.55
N ALA A 245 -8.16 -12.53 33.25
CA ALA A 245 -7.70 -13.51 34.23
C ALA A 245 -6.31 -13.19 34.81
N GLN A 246 -5.40 -12.65 33.99
CA GLN A 246 -4.10 -12.16 34.48
C GLN A 246 -4.27 -10.98 35.43
N SER A 247 -5.20 -10.06 35.11
CA SER A 247 -5.47 -8.89 35.96
C SER A 247 -6.11 -9.25 37.31
N SER A 248 -6.90 -10.34 37.40
CA SER A 248 -7.50 -10.79 38.66
C SER A 248 -6.56 -11.62 39.54
N SER A 249 -5.43 -12.10 39.00
CA SER A 249 -4.41 -12.86 39.75
C SER A 249 -3.39 -11.97 40.50
N SER A 250 -3.37 -10.66 40.21
CA SER A 250 -2.39 -9.70 40.76
C SER A 250 -2.96 -8.76 41.84
N SER A 251 -4.12 -9.08 42.42
CA SER A 251 -4.74 -8.37 43.56
C SER A 251 -4.89 -9.27 44.78
#